data_AF-A0A2N5V5K1-F1
#
_entry.id   AF-A0A2N5V5K1-F1
#
_cell.length_a   1.000
_cell.length_b   1.000
_cell.length_c   1.000
_cell.angle_alpha   90.00
_cell.angle_beta   90.00
_cell.angle_gamma   90.00
#
_symmetry.space_group_name_H-M   'P 1'
#
loop_
_entity.id
_entity.type
_entity.pdbx_description
1 polymer ?
#
loop_
_entity_poly.entity_id
_entity_poly.type
_entity_poly.pdbx_seq_one_letter_code
_entity_poly.pdbx_strand_id
1 'polypeptide(L)'
;MDALKNIAKTISEYKAERLFKDQKIIKSYFTKERQYLSHLIGLFGPKNVLLPYLEEAIKTKTFQLSSPLVYNHPAEFLQKLEAVQQVLGEIIESEAHGWPNIKERGFANKRFAKLEDDLFSKFGGREQIQSALDNIKKSDMHKSFMKEMNDLGSERGILLQLVEPWGYFHQYKRIPFSSQEMLYHDFGVKNNDRFFKNLDQTVSSKALEIVQEKLKNAASVREAQQKIEGIFTSEGLQDFKNTLKEK
;
A
#
# COMPACT_ATOMS: atom_id res chain seq x y z
N MET A 1 -27.01 4.58 6.50
CA MET A 1 -25.81 3.82 6.10
C MET A 1 -25.75 3.56 4.60
N ASP A 2 -26.89 3.37 3.92
CA ASP A 2 -26.91 2.95 2.50
C ASP A 2 -26.31 3.97 1.52
N ALA A 3 -26.53 5.27 1.73
CA ALA A 3 -25.94 6.31 0.86
C ALA A 3 -24.40 6.33 0.92
N LEU A 4 -23.80 6.21 2.11
CA LEU A 4 -22.35 6.15 2.29
C LEU A 4 -21.77 4.88 1.67
N LYS A 5 -22.49 3.76 1.81
CA LYS A 5 -22.12 2.48 1.20
C LYS A 5 -22.15 2.54 -0.34
N ASN A 6 -23.16 3.18 -0.91
CA ASN A 6 -23.25 3.40 -2.35
C ASN A 6 -22.10 4.29 -2.87
N ILE A 7 -21.83 5.40 -2.18
CA ILE A 7 -20.68 6.27 -2.49
C ILE A 7 -19.36 5.49 -2.41
N ALA A 8 -19.14 4.72 -1.34
CA ALA A 8 -17.92 3.93 -1.17
C ALA A 8 -17.79 2.85 -2.26
N LYS A 9 -18.90 2.26 -2.68
CA LYS A 9 -18.92 1.30 -3.80
C LYS A 9 -18.46 1.95 -5.09
N THR A 10 -19.03 3.09 -5.46
CA THR A 10 -18.63 3.78 -6.69
C THR A 10 -17.18 4.27 -6.63
N ILE A 11 -16.70 4.77 -5.48
CA ILE A 11 -15.26 5.10 -5.29
C ILE A 11 -14.40 3.85 -5.46
N SER A 12 -14.82 2.71 -4.92
CA SER A 12 -14.07 1.45 -5.04
C SER A 12 -13.91 1.02 -6.48
N GLU A 13 -14.98 1.09 -7.28
CA GLU A 13 -14.97 0.76 -8.71
C GLU A 13 -14.04 1.71 -9.48
N TYR A 14 -14.18 3.02 -9.24
CA TYR A 14 -13.31 4.05 -9.82
C TYR A 14 -11.83 3.81 -9.47
N LYS A 15 -11.51 3.55 -8.19
CA LYS A 15 -10.14 3.31 -7.74
C LYS A 15 -9.56 2.04 -8.34
N ALA A 16 -10.35 0.97 -8.49
CA ALA A 16 -9.90 -0.26 -9.14
C ALA A 16 -9.54 -0.01 -10.61
N GLU A 17 -10.36 0.76 -11.34
CA GLU A 17 -10.07 1.15 -12.71
C GLU A 17 -8.80 2.00 -12.81
N ARG A 18 -8.66 3.01 -11.93
CA ARG A 18 -7.47 3.87 -11.89
C ARG A 18 -6.20 3.09 -11.56
N LEU A 19 -6.25 2.20 -10.56
CA LEU A 19 -5.13 1.32 -10.21
C LEU A 19 -4.68 0.50 -11.41
N PHE A 20 -5.62 -0.09 -12.13
CA PHE A 20 -5.32 -0.89 -13.31
C PHE A 20 -4.69 -0.06 -14.42
N LYS A 21 -5.17 1.17 -14.63
CA LYS A 21 -4.57 2.11 -15.58
C LYS A 21 -3.15 2.49 -15.19
N ASP A 22 -2.91 2.83 -13.94
CA ASP A 22 -1.60 3.21 -13.41
C ASP A 22 -0.59 2.06 -13.55
N GLN A 23 -1.01 0.84 -13.20
CA GLN A 23 -0.19 -0.36 -13.38
C GLN A 23 0.11 -0.64 -14.86
N LYS A 24 -0.84 -0.40 -15.78
CA LYS A 24 -0.60 -0.51 -17.22
C LYS A 24 0.41 0.50 -17.74
N ILE A 25 0.31 1.76 -17.31
CA ILE A 25 1.27 2.81 -17.66
C ILE A 25 2.68 2.36 -17.28
N ILE A 26 2.87 1.91 -16.03
CA ILE A 26 4.17 1.42 -15.57
C ILE A 26 4.65 0.18 -16.34
N LYS A 27 3.76 -0.78 -16.63
CA LYS A 27 4.12 -1.96 -17.44
C LYS A 27 4.60 -1.58 -18.85
N SER A 28 4.02 -0.54 -19.45
CA SER A 28 4.44 -0.02 -20.75
C SER A 28 5.69 0.85 -20.70
N TYR A 29 5.93 1.53 -19.57
CA TYR A 29 7.10 2.38 -19.37
C TYR A 29 8.40 1.57 -19.26
N PHE A 30 8.34 0.43 -18.58
CA PHE A 30 9.52 -0.40 -18.29
C PHE A 30 9.72 -1.55 -19.26
N THR A 31 10.99 -1.97 -19.39
CA THR A 31 11.34 -3.26 -20.02
C THR A 31 10.81 -4.43 -19.19
N LYS A 32 10.70 -5.60 -19.81
CA LYS A 32 10.10 -6.82 -19.22
C LYS A 32 10.68 -7.16 -17.85
N GLU A 33 11.97 -6.94 -17.66
CA GLU A 33 12.72 -7.18 -16.44
C GLU A 33 12.22 -6.38 -15.23
N ARG A 34 11.66 -5.19 -15.47
CA ARG A 34 11.22 -4.21 -14.44
C ARG A 34 9.71 -4.17 -14.28
N GLN A 35 8.95 -4.89 -15.10
CA GLN A 35 7.48 -4.89 -15.06
C GLN A 35 6.91 -5.39 -13.73
N TYR A 36 7.65 -6.20 -12.95
CA TYR A 36 7.23 -6.65 -11.62
C TYR A 36 6.94 -5.49 -10.65
N LEU A 37 7.58 -4.34 -10.87
CA LEU A 37 7.45 -3.15 -10.03
C LEU A 37 6.12 -2.41 -10.26
N SER A 38 5.40 -2.70 -11.34
CA SER A 38 4.02 -2.21 -11.50
C SER A 38 3.13 -2.65 -10.34
N HIS A 39 3.36 -3.83 -9.77
CA HIS A 39 2.61 -4.34 -8.63
C HIS A 39 2.97 -3.68 -7.29
N LEU A 40 3.99 -2.81 -7.25
CA LEU A 40 4.21 -1.96 -6.08
C LEU A 40 3.09 -0.93 -5.95
N ILE A 41 2.51 -0.47 -7.06
CA ILE A 41 1.39 0.47 -7.01
C ILE A 41 0.18 -0.23 -6.40
N GLY A 42 -0.33 0.33 -5.31
CA GLY A 42 -1.41 -0.23 -4.52
C GLY A 42 -1.02 -1.32 -3.53
N LEU A 43 0.27 -1.72 -3.46
CA LEU A 43 0.72 -2.78 -2.55
C LEU A 43 0.39 -2.48 -1.08
N PHE A 44 0.53 -1.22 -0.67
CA PHE A 44 0.34 -0.78 0.73
C PHE A 44 -1.03 -0.12 0.97
N GLY A 45 -1.96 -0.24 0.02
CA GLY A 45 -3.26 0.41 0.08
C GLY A 45 -3.21 1.93 -0.15
N PRO A 46 -4.36 2.61 -0.01
CA PRO A 46 -4.48 4.06 -0.22
C PRO A 46 -3.59 4.83 0.76
N LYS A 47 -2.94 5.90 0.30
CA LYS A 47 -1.95 6.67 1.09
C LYS A 47 -0.91 5.82 1.83
N ASN A 48 -0.57 4.65 1.30
CA ASN A 48 0.36 3.71 1.93
C ASN A 48 0.01 3.37 3.40
N VAL A 49 -1.29 3.37 3.74
CA VAL A 49 -1.74 3.23 5.13
C VAL A 49 -1.31 1.92 5.80
N LEU A 50 -1.02 0.87 5.02
CA LEU A 50 -0.52 -0.40 5.53
C LEU A 50 0.98 -0.37 5.87
N LEU A 51 1.77 0.51 5.24
CA LEU A 51 3.23 0.51 5.29
C LEU A 51 3.81 0.45 6.72
N PRO A 52 3.36 1.28 7.69
CA PRO A 52 3.95 1.30 9.03
C PRO A 52 3.78 0.00 9.82
N TYR A 53 2.87 -0.88 9.38
CA TYR A 53 2.53 -2.12 10.08
C TYR A 53 3.24 -3.33 9.47
N LEU A 54 3.90 -3.17 8.32
CA LEU A 54 4.51 -4.28 7.58
C LEU A 54 5.81 -4.80 8.18
N GLU A 55 6.48 -4.02 9.02
CA GLU A 55 7.71 -4.47 9.68
C GLU A 55 7.47 -5.76 10.48
N GLU A 56 6.41 -5.81 11.27
CA GLU A 56 6.07 -6.99 12.07
C GLU A 56 5.61 -8.18 11.21
N ALA A 57 4.99 -7.90 10.05
CA ALA A 57 4.65 -8.95 9.09
C ALA A 57 5.91 -9.53 8.40
N ILE A 58 6.99 -8.75 8.31
CA ILE A 58 8.29 -9.18 7.77
C ILE A 58 9.11 -9.94 8.83
N LYS A 59 8.95 -9.65 10.13
CA LYS A 59 9.65 -10.35 11.22
C LYS A 59 9.10 -11.76 11.51
N THR A 60 9.01 -12.60 10.48
CA THR A 60 8.54 -13.98 10.60
C THR A 60 9.60 -14.97 10.13
N LYS A 61 9.50 -16.22 10.58
CA LYS A 61 10.41 -17.31 10.18
C LYS A 61 10.44 -17.52 8.66
N THR A 62 9.31 -17.28 7.98
CA THR A 62 9.22 -17.34 6.52
C THR A 62 10.18 -16.36 5.85
N PHE A 63 10.18 -15.09 6.29
CA PHE A 63 11.10 -14.07 5.77
C PHE A 63 12.54 -14.32 6.19
N GLN A 64 12.77 -14.81 7.42
CA GLN A 64 14.10 -15.17 7.88
C GLN A 64 14.76 -16.21 6.96
N LEU A 65 14.00 -17.20 6.48
CA LEU A 65 14.50 -18.25 5.61
C LEU A 65 14.60 -17.83 4.13
N SER A 66 13.62 -17.08 3.63
CA SER A 66 13.50 -16.78 2.19
C SER A 66 14.10 -15.44 1.78
N SER A 67 14.23 -14.48 2.70
CA SER A 67 14.71 -13.12 2.43
C SER A 67 15.45 -12.56 3.67
N PRO A 68 16.56 -13.18 4.09
CA PRO A 68 17.23 -12.85 5.36
C PRO A 68 17.68 -11.40 5.47
N LEU A 69 18.12 -10.79 4.36
CA LEU A 69 18.52 -9.37 4.33
C LEU A 69 17.34 -8.43 4.60
N VAL A 70 16.16 -8.78 4.08
CA VAL A 70 14.91 -8.04 4.34
C VAL A 70 14.42 -8.26 5.77
N TYR A 71 14.52 -9.50 6.27
CA TYR A 71 14.19 -9.84 7.65
C TYR A 71 15.03 -9.04 8.67
N ASN A 72 16.33 -8.87 8.41
CA ASN A 72 17.25 -8.14 9.30
C ASN A 72 17.05 -6.62 9.26
N HIS A 73 16.55 -6.08 8.15
CA HIS A 73 16.42 -4.64 7.95
C HIS A 73 15.05 -4.26 7.34
N PRO A 74 13.92 -4.61 7.98
CA PRO A 74 12.59 -4.47 7.40
C PRO A 74 12.18 -3.01 7.18
N ALA A 75 12.47 -2.12 8.15
CA ALA A 75 12.16 -0.69 8.06
C ALA A 75 12.85 -0.04 6.86
N GLU A 76 14.15 -0.30 6.68
CA GLU A 76 14.93 0.25 5.58
C GLU A 76 14.48 -0.30 4.22
N PHE A 77 14.09 -1.58 4.17
CA PHE A 77 13.52 -2.18 2.96
C PHE A 77 12.21 -1.48 2.57
N LEU A 78 11.28 -1.31 3.51
CA LEU A 78 10.00 -0.65 3.29
C LEU A 78 10.18 0.82 2.88
N GLN A 79 11.11 1.55 3.51
CA GLN A 79 11.44 2.92 3.14
C GLN A 79 11.93 3.02 1.69
N LYS A 80 12.77 2.07 1.24
CA LYS A 80 13.20 2.04 -0.16
C LYS A 80 12.06 1.70 -1.12
N LEU A 81 11.17 0.78 -0.75
CA LEU A 81 9.97 0.49 -1.55
C LEU A 81 9.05 1.70 -1.68
N GLU A 82 8.88 2.47 -0.62
CA GLU A 82 8.12 3.72 -0.65
C GLU A 82 8.78 4.76 -1.57
N ALA A 83 10.11 4.93 -1.51
CA ALA A 83 10.83 5.81 -2.42
C ALA A 83 10.67 5.37 -3.89
N VAL A 84 10.66 4.06 -4.17
CA VAL A 84 10.36 3.55 -5.51
C VAL A 84 8.92 3.89 -5.91
N GLN A 85 7.93 3.68 -5.04
CA GLN A 85 6.53 4.04 -5.33
C GLN A 85 6.35 5.54 -5.62
N GLN A 86 7.07 6.42 -4.92
CA GLN A 86 7.01 7.86 -5.20
C GLN A 86 7.47 8.18 -6.63
N VAL A 87 8.60 7.61 -7.06
CA VAL A 87 9.10 7.80 -8.44
C VAL A 87 8.15 7.15 -9.46
N LEU A 88 7.54 6.01 -9.15
CA LEU A 88 6.49 5.42 -9.98
C LEU A 88 5.28 6.36 -10.12
N GLY A 89 4.86 7.01 -9.03
CA GLY A 89 3.82 8.03 -9.04
C GLY A 89 4.14 9.21 -9.96
N GLU A 90 5.36 9.76 -9.87
CA GLU A 90 5.85 10.81 -10.77
C GLU A 90 5.80 10.38 -12.25
N ILE A 91 6.21 9.13 -12.54
CA ILE A 91 6.17 8.56 -13.89
C ILE A 91 4.73 8.43 -14.39
N ILE A 92 3.82 7.92 -13.55
CA ILE A 92 2.39 7.81 -13.90
C ILE A 92 1.82 9.17 -14.26
N GLU A 93 2.05 10.18 -13.40
CA GLU A 93 1.56 11.54 -13.65
C GLU A 93 2.11 12.09 -14.96
N SER A 94 3.41 11.91 -15.21
CA SER A 94 4.08 12.45 -16.40
C SER A 94 3.68 11.74 -17.70
N GLU A 95 3.56 10.41 -17.68
CA GLU A 95 3.09 9.65 -18.84
C GLU A 95 1.61 9.95 -19.15
N ALA A 96 0.78 10.22 -18.14
CA ALA A 96 -0.63 10.55 -18.34
C ALA A 96 -0.85 11.96 -18.94
N HIS A 97 0.02 12.92 -18.66
CA HIS A 97 -0.15 14.33 -19.06
C HIS A 97 0.86 14.79 -20.13
N GLY A 98 1.80 13.92 -20.49
CA GLY A 98 2.92 14.26 -21.34
C GLY A 98 4.11 14.76 -20.53
N TRP A 99 5.28 14.22 -20.85
CA TRP A 99 6.53 14.71 -20.30
C TRP A 99 6.81 16.12 -20.81
N PRO A 100 7.16 17.09 -19.93
CA PRO A 100 7.52 18.44 -20.36
C PRO A 100 8.68 18.45 -21.37
N ASN A 101 9.59 17.48 -21.27
CA ASN A 101 10.60 17.19 -22.30
C ASN A 101 11.20 15.77 -22.12
N ILE A 102 11.94 15.29 -23.14
CA ILE A 102 12.61 13.98 -23.11
C ILE A 102 13.65 13.87 -21.99
N LYS A 103 14.29 14.98 -21.58
CA LYS A 103 15.31 14.95 -20.52
C LYS A 103 14.68 14.59 -19.17
N GLU A 104 13.49 15.09 -18.88
CA GLU A 104 12.74 14.76 -17.66
C GLU A 104 12.36 13.28 -17.59
N ARG A 105 11.93 12.70 -18.72
CA ARG A 105 11.74 11.24 -18.82
C ARG A 105 13.03 10.47 -18.53
N GLY A 106 14.15 10.97 -19.04
CA GLY A 106 15.48 10.43 -18.76
C GLY A 106 15.90 10.57 -17.29
N PHE A 107 15.57 11.69 -16.64
CA PHE A 107 15.87 11.93 -15.22
C PHE A 107 15.08 10.98 -14.31
N ALA A 108 13.78 10.78 -14.57
CA ALA A 108 12.97 9.82 -13.84
C ALA A 108 13.54 8.39 -13.96
N ASN A 109 13.90 7.97 -15.17
CA ASN A 109 14.57 6.68 -15.42
C ASN A 109 15.89 6.53 -14.65
N LYS A 110 16.72 7.57 -14.60
CA LYS A 110 17.98 7.56 -13.84
C LYS A 110 17.76 7.49 -12.33
N ARG A 111 16.83 8.29 -11.80
CA ARG A 111 16.45 8.26 -10.38
C ARG A 111 15.95 6.87 -10.00
N PHE A 112 15.09 6.30 -10.82
CA PHE A 112 14.58 4.95 -10.62
C PHE A 112 15.68 3.89 -10.66
N ALA A 113 16.57 3.91 -11.67
CA ALA A 113 17.67 2.96 -11.76
C ALA A 113 18.55 3.01 -10.51
N LYS A 114 18.86 4.20 -9.99
CA LYS A 114 19.61 4.35 -8.75
C LYS A 114 18.88 3.72 -7.55
N LEU A 115 17.57 3.91 -7.42
CA LEU A 115 16.79 3.30 -6.34
C LEU A 115 16.74 1.77 -6.45
N GLU A 116 16.66 1.24 -7.68
CA GLU A 116 16.71 -0.20 -7.92
C GLU A 116 18.08 -0.79 -7.59
N ASP A 117 19.17 -0.14 -8.01
CA ASP A 117 20.54 -0.53 -7.69
C ASP A 117 20.76 -0.51 -6.16
N ASP A 118 20.28 0.52 -5.48
CA ASP A 118 20.34 0.66 -4.02
C ASP A 118 19.51 -0.41 -3.27
N LEU A 119 18.38 -0.86 -3.84
CA LEU A 119 17.63 -2.00 -3.33
C LEU A 119 18.44 -3.28 -3.51
N PHE A 120 19.01 -3.48 -4.69
CA PHE A 120 19.74 -4.70 -5.01
C PHE A 120 21.02 -4.86 -4.19
N SER A 121 21.77 -3.78 -4.01
CA SER A 121 23.02 -3.80 -3.26
C SER A 121 22.81 -4.17 -1.79
N LYS A 122 21.65 -3.85 -1.21
CA LYS A 122 21.38 -4.00 0.22
C LYS A 122 20.52 -5.22 0.55
N PHE A 123 19.60 -5.59 -0.34
CA PHE A 123 18.58 -6.61 -0.08
C PHE A 123 18.66 -7.83 -1.02
N GLY A 124 19.68 -7.88 -1.88
CA GLY A 124 19.89 -8.95 -2.84
C GLY A 124 19.29 -8.64 -4.21
N GLY A 125 19.57 -9.49 -5.19
CA GLY A 125 19.16 -9.27 -6.57
C GLY A 125 17.64 -9.29 -6.78
N ARG A 126 17.23 -9.10 -8.03
CA ARG A 126 15.82 -9.02 -8.44
C ARG A 126 14.94 -10.14 -7.90
N GLU A 127 15.44 -11.38 -7.93
CA GLU A 127 14.68 -12.55 -7.46
C GLU A 127 14.39 -12.47 -5.96
N GLN A 128 15.35 -12.00 -5.16
CA GLN A 128 15.18 -11.82 -3.72
C GLN A 128 14.16 -10.71 -3.43
N ILE A 129 14.22 -9.60 -4.18
CA ILE A 129 13.22 -8.53 -4.04
C ILE A 129 11.82 -9.02 -4.42
N GLN A 130 11.68 -9.74 -5.55
CA GLN A 130 10.40 -10.31 -5.96
C GLN A 130 9.85 -11.30 -4.92
N SER A 131 10.71 -12.18 -4.40
CA SER A 131 10.35 -13.12 -3.34
C SER A 131 9.85 -12.39 -2.08
N ALA A 132 10.55 -11.35 -1.64
CA ALA A 132 10.14 -10.54 -0.50
C ALA A 132 8.79 -9.86 -0.73
N LEU A 133 8.55 -9.29 -1.91
CA LEU A 133 7.27 -8.68 -2.28
C LEU A 133 6.13 -9.71 -2.31
N ASP A 134 6.39 -10.90 -2.82
CA ASP A 134 5.40 -11.98 -2.85
C ASP A 134 5.11 -12.50 -1.44
N ASN A 135 6.11 -12.57 -0.56
CA ASN A 135 5.91 -12.92 0.84
C ASN A 135 5.10 -11.85 1.59
N ILE A 136 5.31 -10.56 1.30
CA ILE A 136 4.46 -9.48 1.83
C ILE A 136 3.01 -9.73 1.43
N LYS A 137 2.74 -9.97 0.13
CA LYS A 137 1.39 -10.25 -0.39
C LYS A 137 0.76 -11.51 0.20
N LYS A 138 1.59 -12.52 0.52
CA LYS A 138 1.14 -13.79 1.10
C LYS A 138 0.93 -13.71 2.61
N SER A 139 1.43 -12.67 3.28
CA SER A 139 1.25 -12.48 4.73
C SER A 139 -0.21 -12.34 5.11
N ASP A 140 -0.59 -12.85 6.28
CA ASP A 140 -1.95 -12.75 6.78
C ASP A 140 -2.38 -11.31 6.99
N MET A 141 -1.44 -10.43 7.32
CA MET A 141 -1.74 -9.00 7.45
C MET A 141 -2.17 -8.39 6.14
N HIS A 142 -1.40 -8.62 5.08
CA HIS A 142 -1.71 -8.09 3.75
C HIS A 142 -3.00 -8.68 3.20
N LYS A 143 -3.18 -10.01 3.29
CA LYS A 143 -4.41 -10.69 2.86
C LYS A 143 -5.64 -10.17 3.60
N SER A 144 -5.56 -10.02 4.92
CA SER A 144 -6.68 -9.52 5.73
C SER A 144 -7.01 -8.07 5.37
N PHE A 145 -5.98 -7.22 5.23
CA PHE A 145 -6.14 -5.84 4.78
C PHE A 145 -6.82 -5.76 3.40
N MET A 146 -6.34 -6.55 2.44
CA MET A 146 -6.91 -6.59 1.08
C MET A 146 -8.34 -7.12 1.07
N LYS A 147 -8.66 -8.14 1.88
CA LYS A 147 -10.02 -8.66 2.03
C LYS A 147 -10.96 -7.58 2.56
N GLU A 148 -10.55 -6.85 3.58
CA GLU A 148 -11.35 -5.81 4.22
C GLU A 148 -11.51 -4.58 3.32
N MET A 149 -10.46 -4.18 2.60
CA MET A 149 -10.54 -3.12 1.60
C MET A 149 -11.59 -3.44 0.52
N ASN A 150 -11.71 -4.72 0.14
CA ASN A 150 -12.69 -5.17 -0.85
C ASN A 150 -14.07 -5.47 -0.24
N ASP A 151 -14.23 -5.42 1.09
CA ASP A 151 -15.50 -5.64 1.78
C ASP A 151 -16.21 -4.33 2.11
N LEU A 152 -17.00 -3.85 1.15
CA LEU A 152 -17.84 -2.66 1.30
C LEU A 152 -19.05 -2.88 2.22
N GLY A 153 -19.26 -4.09 2.73
CA GLY A 153 -20.23 -4.37 3.80
C GLY A 153 -19.73 -3.95 5.18
N SER A 154 -18.41 -3.82 5.34
CA SER A 154 -17.77 -3.43 6.60
C SER A 154 -17.57 -1.91 6.69
N GLU A 155 -17.67 -1.35 7.90
CA GLU A 155 -17.36 0.05 8.17
C GLU A 155 -15.92 0.39 7.74
N ARG A 156 -14.96 -0.50 8.02
CA ARG A 156 -13.56 -0.27 7.68
C ARG A 156 -13.31 -0.34 6.18
N GLY A 157 -13.96 -1.24 5.45
CA GLY A 157 -13.90 -1.26 3.99
C GLY A 157 -14.43 0.03 3.38
N ILE A 158 -15.56 0.55 3.89
CA ILE A 158 -16.08 1.88 3.49
C ILE A 158 -15.05 2.98 3.77
N LEU A 159 -14.47 3.03 4.98
CA LEU A 159 -13.47 4.03 5.34
C LEU A 159 -12.21 3.94 4.46
N LEU A 160 -11.73 2.72 4.16
CA LEU A 160 -10.59 2.50 3.28
C LEU A 160 -10.81 3.06 1.87
N GLN A 161 -12.05 3.03 1.37
CA GLN A 161 -12.36 3.69 0.10
C GLN A 161 -12.22 5.21 0.19
N LEU A 162 -12.61 5.79 1.32
CA LEU A 162 -12.59 7.23 1.56
C LEU A 162 -11.21 7.82 1.91
N VAL A 163 -10.24 7.00 2.35
CA VAL A 163 -8.86 7.46 2.67
C VAL A 163 -8.22 8.22 1.50
N GLU A 164 -8.50 7.80 0.28
CA GLU A 164 -7.94 8.39 -0.93
C GLU A 164 -8.94 8.19 -2.07
N PRO A 165 -9.99 9.04 -2.13
CA PRO A 165 -11.16 8.80 -2.98
C PRO A 165 -10.81 8.84 -4.46
N TRP A 166 -9.70 9.49 -4.81
CA TRP A 166 -9.26 9.70 -6.19
C TRP A 166 -8.26 8.67 -6.70
N GLY A 167 -7.86 7.72 -5.85
CA GLY A 167 -6.80 6.76 -6.15
C GLY A 167 -5.41 7.30 -5.86
N TYR A 168 -4.39 6.49 -6.13
CA TYR A 168 -3.06 6.54 -5.50
C TYR A 168 -2.26 7.83 -5.70
N PHE A 169 -2.48 8.56 -6.80
CA PHE A 169 -1.69 9.76 -7.14
C PHE A 169 -2.51 10.88 -7.77
N HIS A 170 -3.85 10.81 -7.70
CA HIS A 170 -4.68 11.77 -8.42
C HIS A 170 -5.12 12.91 -7.48
N GLN A 171 -4.73 14.13 -7.80
CA GLN A 171 -5.27 15.31 -7.12
C GLN A 171 -6.68 15.63 -7.65
N TYR A 172 -7.60 16.08 -6.79
CA TYR A 172 -8.98 16.40 -7.17
C TYR A 172 -9.07 17.31 -8.42
N LYS A 173 -8.24 18.36 -8.47
CA LYS A 173 -8.20 19.32 -9.59
C LYS A 173 -7.72 18.73 -10.91
N ARG A 174 -7.08 17.55 -10.87
CA ARG A 174 -6.49 16.86 -12.03
C ARG A 174 -7.38 15.74 -12.56
N ILE A 175 -8.57 15.53 -11.99
CA ILE A 175 -9.51 14.53 -12.46
C ILE A 175 -10.14 15.03 -13.77
N PRO A 176 -10.05 14.29 -14.88
CA PRO A 176 -10.60 14.71 -16.17
C PRO A 176 -12.10 15.04 -16.07
N PHE A 177 -12.55 16.02 -16.85
CA PHE A 177 -13.96 16.45 -16.85
C PHE A 177 -14.94 15.30 -17.17
N SER A 178 -14.57 14.40 -18.10
CA SER A 178 -15.37 13.19 -18.38
C SER A 178 -15.48 12.25 -17.18
N SER A 179 -14.43 12.18 -16.37
CA SER A 179 -14.47 11.45 -15.11
C SER A 179 -15.30 12.20 -14.07
N GLN A 180 -15.25 13.54 -14.02
CA GLN A 180 -16.13 14.32 -13.15
C GLN A 180 -17.62 14.13 -13.50
N GLU A 181 -17.97 14.08 -14.79
CA GLU A 181 -19.34 13.75 -15.23
C GLU A 181 -19.78 12.35 -14.79
N MET A 182 -18.91 11.34 -14.95
CA MET A 182 -19.12 10.00 -14.38
C MET A 182 -19.29 10.07 -12.86
N LEU A 183 -18.47 10.84 -12.14
CA LEU A 183 -18.57 11.00 -10.69
C LEU A 183 -19.90 11.66 -10.28
N TYR A 184 -20.43 12.63 -11.04
CA TYR A 184 -21.74 13.22 -10.72
C TYR A 184 -22.89 12.22 -10.93
N HIS A 185 -22.83 11.45 -12.02
CA HIS A 185 -23.85 10.47 -12.38
C HIS A 185 -23.82 9.25 -11.44
N ASP A 186 -22.66 8.64 -11.26
CA ASP A 186 -22.52 7.35 -10.59
C ASP A 186 -22.54 7.46 -9.05
N PHE A 187 -22.32 8.65 -8.52
CA PHE A 187 -22.47 8.93 -7.07
C PHE A 187 -23.80 9.60 -6.73
N GLY A 188 -24.62 9.96 -7.74
CA GLY A 188 -25.87 10.70 -7.54
C GLY A 188 -25.67 12.08 -6.90
N VAL A 189 -24.49 12.67 -7.07
CA VAL A 189 -24.12 13.95 -6.44
C VAL A 189 -24.34 15.07 -7.45
N LYS A 190 -25.19 16.06 -7.10
CA LYS A 190 -25.31 17.29 -7.89
C LYS A 190 -23.96 17.97 -7.99
N ASN A 191 -23.63 18.48 -9.18
CA ASN A 191 -22.36 19.19 -9.44
C ASN A 191 -22.09 20.24 -8.35
N ASN A 192 -21.13 19.94 -7.46
CA ASN A 192 -20.84 20.72 -6.27
C ASN A 192 -19.36 20.54 -5.87
N ASP A 193 -18.51 21.42 -6.37
CA ASP A 193 -17.08 21.42 -6.08
C ASP A 193 -16.75 21.41 -4.58
N ARG A 194 -17.61 22.01 -3.74
CA ARG A 194 -17.44 22.02 -2.28
C ARG A 194 -17.58 20.62 -1.68
N PHE A 195 -18.50 19.81 -2.21
CA PHE A 195 -18.68 18.44 -1.74
C PHE A 195 -17.42 17.62 -1.98
N PHE A 196 -16.87 17.67 -3.19
CA PHE A 196 -15.67 16.92 -3.55
C PHE A 196 -14.42 17.41 -2.83
N LYS A 197 -14.29 18.73 -2.66
CA LYS A 197 -13.24 19.29 -1.80
C LYS A 197 -13.35 18.80 -0.36
N ASN A 198 -14.57 18.74 0.19
CA ASN A 198 -14.79 18.21 1.54
C ASN A 198 -14.50 16.70 1.63
N LEU A 199 -14.82 15.93 0.58
CA LEU A 199 -14.51 14.50 0.49
C LEU A 199 -12.99 14.27 0.52
N ASP A 200 -12.26 15.03 -0.31
CA ASP A 200 -10.81 14.93 -0.46
C ASP A 200 -10.02 15.44 0.76
N GLN A 201 -10.51 16.51 1.41
CA GLN A 201 -9.78 17.13 2.52
C GLN A 201 -10.23 16.59 3.87
N THR A 202 -11.51 16.73 4.19
CA THR A 202 -12.03 16.46 5.54
C THR A 202 -12.35 14.99 5.75
N VAL A 203 -13.09 14.37 4.83
CA VAL A 203 -13.53 12.98 4.97
C VAL A 203 -12.34 12.04 4.84
N SER A 204 -11.49 12.24 3.83
CA SER A 204 -10.24 11.48 3.65
C SER A 204 -9.33 11.53 4.87
N SER A 205 -9.12 12.72 5.45
CA SER A 205 -8.27 12.86 6.63
C SER A 205 -8.82 12.08 7.83
N LYS A 206 -10.12 12.18 8.11
CA LYS A 206 -10.77 11.45 9.20
C LYS A 206 -10.78 9.94 8.97
N ALA A 207 -11.04 9.51 7.73
CA ALA A 207 -11.01 8.11 7.38
C ALA A 207 -9.60 7.52 7.57
N LEU A 208 -8.56 8.27 7.17
CA LEU A 208 -7.17 7.88 7.39
C LEU A 208 -6.86 7.72 8.88
N GLU A 209 -7.24 8.69 9.72
CA GLU A 209 -7.04 8.64 11.17
C GLU A 209 -7.66 7.39 11.80
N ILE A 210 -8.94 7.12 11.51
CA ILE A 210 -9.66 5.95 12.04
C ILE A 210 -9.03 4.64 11.54
N VAL A 211 -8.66 4.56 10.26
CA VAL A 211 -8.03 3.36 9.69
C VAL A 211 -6.66 3.12 10.31
N GLN A 212 -5.86 4.17 10.52
CA GLN A 212 -4.56 4.08 11.18
C GLN A 212 -4.70 3.60 12.62
N GLU A 213 -5.64 4.13 13.39
CA GLU A 213 -5.90 3.68 14.76
C GLU A 213 -6.27 2.17 14.79
N LYS A 214 -7.18 1.75 13.91
CA LYS A 214 -7.60 0.34 13.82
C LYS A 214 -6.44 -0.57 13.41
N LEU A 215 -5.59 -0.16 12.47
CA LEU A 215 -4.40 -0.91 12.06
C LEU A 215 -3.37 -1.01 13.18
N LYS A 216 -3.15 0.08 13.92
CA LYS A 216 -2.26 0.09 15.09
C LYS A 216 -2.74 -0.92 16.14
N ASN A 217 -4.02 -0.92 16.47
CA ASN A 217 -4.59 -1.87 17.42
C ASN A 217 -4.42 -3.33 16.93
N ALA A 218 -4.65 -3.59 15.64
CA ALA A 218 -4.43 -4.91 15.05
C ALA A 218 -2.96 -5.34 15.08
N ALA A 219 -2.03 -4.43 14.84
CA ALA A 219 -0.59 -4.69 14.93
C ALA A 219 -0.18 -5.04 16.37
N SER A 220 -0.64 -4.28 17.37
CA SER A 220 -0.37 -4.54 18.79
C SER A 220 -0.92 -5.91 19.24
N VAL A 221 -2.11 -6.30 18.78
CA VAL A 221 -2.68 -7.62 19.07
C VAL A 221 -1.82 -8.73 18.46
N ARG A 222 -1.32 -8.55 17.23
CA ARG A 222 -0.44 -9.51 16.58
C ARG A 222 0.91 -9.63 17.28
N GLU A 223 1.49 -8.51 17.73
CA GLU A 223 2.72 -8.52 18.53
C GLU A 223 2.52 -9.33 19.82
N ALA A 224 1.39 -9.13 20.51
CA ALA A 224 1.04 -9.91 21.70
C ALA A 224 0.87 -11.40 21.39
N GLN A 225 0.19 -11.73 20.27
CA GLN A 225 0.04 -13.11 19.83
C GLN A 225 1.40 -13.77 19.55
N GLN A 226 2.31 -13.12 18.84
CA GLN A 226 3.65 -13.65 18.55
C GLN A 226 4.46 -13.88 19.82
N LYS A 227 4.36 -12.99 20.82
CA LYS A 227 4.99 -13.19 22.13
C LYS A 227 4.44 -14.43 22.83
N ILE A 228 3.13 -14.62 22.81
CA ILE A 228 2.47 -15.81 23.39
C ILE A 228 2.91 -17.09 22.66
N GLU A 229 2.90 -17.10 21.33
CA GLU A 229 3.36 -18.22 20.52
C GLU A 229 4.84 -18.55 20.79
N GLY A 230 5.66 -17.52 21.00
CA GLY A 230 7.07 -17.67 21.39
C GLY A 230 7.24 -18.42 22.72
N ILE A 231 6.39 -18.17 23.71
CA ILE A 231 6.39 -18.90 24.99
C ILE A 231 6.11 -20.39 24.79
N PHE A 232 5.25 -20.75 23.84
CA PHE A 232 4.88 -22.15 23.58
C PHE A 232 5.88 -22.91 22.70
N THR A 233 7.03 -22.32 22.37
CA THR A 233 8.14 -23.03 21.72
C THR A 233 8.94 -23.87 22.72
N SER A 234 9.73 -24.85 22.25
CA SER A 234 10.57 -25.66 23.14
C SER A 234 11.58 -24.83 23.94
N GLU A 235 12.16 -23.80 23.31
CA GLU A 235 13.05 -22.84 23.97
C GLU A 235 12.26 -21.94 24.94
N GLY A 236 11.13 -21.38 24.50
CA GLY A 236 10.29 -20.50 25.33
C GLY A 236 9.70 -21.19 26.56
N LEU A 237 9.30 -22.46 26.46
CA LEU A 237 8.82 -23.24 27.59
C LEU A 237 9.94 -23.54 28.59
N GLN A 238 11.17 -23.71 28.11
CA GLN A 238 12.31 -23.95 28.97
C GLN A 238 12.74 -22.68 29.71
N ASP A 239 12.74 -21.53 29.04
CA ASP A 239 12.98 -20.23 29.67
C ASP A 239 11.89 -19.87 30.68
N PHE A 240 10.62 -20.14 30.35
CA PHE A 240 9.50 -19.96 31.27
C PHE A 240 9.65 -20.85 32.51
N LYS A 241 10.05 -22.11 32.33
CA LYS A 241 10.33 -23.04 33.43
C LYS A 241 11.50 -22.58 34.31
N ASN A 242 12.54 -21.98 33.73
CA ASN A 242 13.67 -21.44 34.49
C ASN A 242 13.25 -20.21 35.30
N THR A 243 12.44 -19.33 34.73
CA THR A 243 11.91 -18.14 35.40
C THR A 243 11.02 -18.49 36.60
N LEU A 244 10.30 -19.61 36.53
CA LEU A 244 9.48 -20.13 37.64
C LEU A 244 10.30 -20.77 38.77
N LYS A 245 11.56 -21.14 38.53
CA LYS A 245 12.46 -21.71 39.55
C LYS A 245 13.26 -20.65 40.32
N GLU A 246 13.32 -19.43 39.81
CA GLU A 246 14.02 -18.29 40.44
C GLU A 246 13.12 -17.46 41.38
N LYS A 247 11.85 -17.86 41.55
CA LYS A 247 10.92 -17.33 42.56
C LYS A 247 10.66 -18.34 43.66
#